data_AF-A0A940P866-F1
#
_entry.id   AF-A0A940P866-F1
#
_cell.length_a   1.000
_cell.length_b   1.000
_cell.length_c   1.000
_cell.angle_alpha   90.00
_cell.angle_beta   90.00
_cell.angle_gamma   90.00
#
_symmetry.space_group_name_H-M   'P 1'
#
loop_
_entity.id
_entity.type
_entity.pdbx_description
1 polymer ?
#
loop_
_entity_poly.entity_id
_entity_poly.type
_entity_poly.pdbx_seq_one_letter_code
_entity_poly.pdbx_strand_id
1 'polypeptide(L)'
;MPCHDNPDALWIRSGNSIGYSSDRGATVSYLKDVSANAIGTGAPKNPGGVAPLYMMGEANGQGGGIYMSEDHGKHWYKLTTDKDGFGNITPSITGDASVYGKFYFATNGRGIVTGQVQ
;
A
#
# COMPACT_ATOMS: atom_id res chain seq x y z
N MET A 1 -2.50 19.05 8.32
CA MET A 1 -2.01 17.66 8.24
C MET A 1 -1.69 17.20 9.65
N PRO A 2 -2.10 15.98 10.05
CA PRO A 2 -1.44 14.78 9.53
C PRO A 2 -2.41 13.84 8.82
N CYS A 3 -1.94 13.30 7.70
CA CYS A 3 -2.55 12.16 7.00
C CYS A 3 -2.36 10.83 7.74
N HIS A 4 -1.77 10.84 8.94
CA HIS A 4 -1.49 9.69 9.77
C HIS A 4 -2.05 9.93 11.18
N ASP A 5 -2.77 8.93 11.68
CA ASP A 5 -3.38 8.85 13.01
C ASP A 5 -2.33 8.78 14.14
N ASN A 6 -1.14 8.26 13.83
CA ASN A 6 0.00 8.21 14.74
C ASN A 6 1.27 8.80 14.09
N PRO A 7 1.85 9.90 14.63
CA PRO A 7 3.07 10.50 14.08
C PRO A 7 4.32 9.63 14.27
N ASP A 8 4.26 8.62 15.15
CA ASP A 8 5.36 7.71 15.43
C ASP A 8 5.28 6.41 14.62
N ALA A 9 4.22 6.26 13.80
CA ALA A 9 4.00 5.06 13.01
C ALA A 9 4.94 4.98 11.81
N LEU A 10 5.46 3.77 11.55
CA LEU A 10 6.28 3.43 10.41
C LEU A 10 5.73 2.17 9.71
N TRP A 11 5.63 2.25 8.39
CA TRP A 11 5.46 1.09 7.52
C TRP A 11 6.80 0.76 6.87
N ILE A 12 7.26 -0.48 7.02
CA ILE A 12 8.60 -0.92 6.62
C ILE A 12 8.46 -2.10 5.69
N ARG A 13 9.10 -2.06 4.52
CA ARG A 13 9.24 -3.23 3.64
C ARG A 13 10.64 -3.83 3.84
N SER A 14 10.73 -5.02 4.42
CA SER A 14 11.98 -5.73 4.68
C SER A 14 12.01 -7.03 3.89
N GLY A 15 12.85 -7.10 2.85
CA GLY A 15 12.69 -8.12 1.81
C GLY A 15 11.31 -8.00 1.18
N ASN A 16 10.54 -9.09 1.18
CA ASN A 16 9.14 -9.07 0.75
C ASN A 16 8.14 -8.93 1.91
N SER A 17 8.61 -8.85 3.16
CA SER A 17 7.73 -8.75 4.32
C SER A 17 7.35 -7.30 4.58
N ILE A 18 6.11 -7.08 5.04
CA ILE A 18 5.65 -5.78 5.53
C ILE A 18 5.72 -5.79 7.07
N GLY A 19 6.43 -4.82 7.63
CA GLY A 19 6.50 -4.53 9.05
C GLY A 19 5.77 -3.25 9.41
N TYR A 20 5.22 -3.21 10.62
CA TYR A 20 4.62 -2.05 11.24
C TYR A 20 5.29 -1.77 12.59
N SER A 21 5.58 -0.50 12.85
CA SER A 21 6.00 0.00 14.15
C SER A 21 5.11 1.19 14.52
N SER A 22 4.73 1.29 15.79
CA SER A 22 4.01 2.44 16.34
C SER A 22 4.88 3.30 17.27
N ASP A 23 6.17 2.98 17.37
CA ASP A 23 7.10 3.51 18.39
C ASP A 23 8.43 3.94 17.76
N ARG A 24 8.37 4.55 16.56
CA ARG A 24 9.55 5.04 15.80
C ARG A 24 10.60 3.97 15.50
N GLY A 25 10.17 2.72 15.35
CA GLY A 25 11.02 1.59 14.99
C GLY A 25 11.68 0.88 16.17
N ALA A 26 11.30 1.19 17.43
CA ALA A 26 11.82 0.46 18.59
C ALA A 26 11.34 -0.99 18.60
N THR A 27 10.09 -1.23 18.20
CA THR A 27 9.53 -2.56 17.96
C THR A 27 8.87 -2.64 16.58
N VAL A 28 9.07 -3.77 15.89
CA VAL A 28 8.51 -4.02 14.55
C VAL A 28 7.77 -5.34 14.56
N SER A 29 6.48 -5.30 14.21
CA SER A 29 5.64 -6.49 14.00
C SER A 29 5.46 -6.73 12.51
N TYR A 30 5.66 -7.96 12.05
CA TYR A 30 5.52 -8.31 10.64
C TYR A 30 4.14 -8.91 10.35
N LEU A 31 3.54 -8.47 9.25
CA LEU A 31 2.30 -9.03 8.73
C LEU A 31 2.53 -10.45 8.22
N LYS A 32 1.52 -11.30 8.38
CA LYS A 32 1.51 -12.68 7.87
C LYS A 32 0.74 -12.74 6.56
N ASP A 33 0.99 -13.79 5.77
CA ASP A 33 0.21 -14.14 4.58
C ASP A 33 0.14 -13.02 3.51
N VAL A 34 1.17 -12.16 3.48
CA VAL A 34 1.37 -11.12 2.48
C VAL A 34 2.83 -11.08 2.02
N SER A 35 3.03 -10.69 0.76
CA SER A 35 4.35 -10.48 0.18
C SER A 35 4.31 -9.22 -0.69
N ALA A 36 5.19 -8.25 -0.43
CA ALA A 36 5.19 -6.96 -1.11
C ALA A 36 6.56 -6.58 -1.67
N ASN A 37 6.56 -6.15 -2.93
CA ASN A 37 7.73 -5.57 -3.58
C ASN A 37 7.83 -4.06 -3.30
N ALA A 38 6.69 -3.39 -3.12
CA ALA A 38 6.62 -1.97 -2.77
C ALA A 38 5.39 -1.68 -1.92
N ILE A 39 5.49 -0.66 -1.07
CA ILE A 39 4.40 -0.18 -0.21
C ILE A 39 4.35 1.34 -0.24
N GLY A 40 3.18 1.91 0.02
CA GLY A 40 2.97 3.35 0.15
C GLY A 40 1.68 3.66 0.89
N THR A 41 1.58 4.86 1.46
CA THR A 41 0.40 5.30 2.23
C THR A 41 -0.36 6.40 1.48
N GLY A 42 -1.64 6.61 1.81
CA GLY A 42 -2.48 7.65 1.21
C GLY A 42 -3.34 8.39 2.23
N ALA A 43 -4.22 9.25 1.74
CA ALA A 43 -5.18 10.00 2.55
C ALA A 43 -6.20 9.05 3.20
N PRO A 44 -6.52 9.22 4.49
CA PRO A 44 -7.57 8.44 5.13
C PRO A 44 -8.94 8.77 4.54
N LYS A 45 -9.86 7.80 4.58
CA LYS A 45 -11.23 7.96 4.06
C LYS A 45 -11.99 9.10 4.73
N ASN A 46 -11.77 9.24 6.04
CA ASN A 46 -12.36 10.29 6.87
C ASN A 46 -11.24 11.02 7.62
N PRO A 47 -11.40 12.32 7.95
CA PRO A 47 -10.44 13.05 8.78
C PRO A 47 -10.13 12.31 10.09
N GLY A 48 -8.84 12.12 10.38
CA GLY A 48 -8.37 11.40 11.57
C GLY A 48 -8.52 9.87 11.51
N GLY A 49 -8.95 9.32 10.37
CA GLY A 49 -9.01 7.88 10.14
C GLY A 49 -7.64 7.26 9.85
N VAL A 50 -7.65 5.94 9.71
CA VAL A 50 -6.48 5.15 9.30
C VAL A 50 -6.07 5.51 7.87
N ALA A 51 -4.78 5.78 7.68
CA ALA A 51 -4.20 5.95 6.35
C ALA A 51 -4.22 4.60 5.60
N PRO A 52 -4.81 4.52 4.38
CA PRO A 52 -4.76 3.30 3.61
C PRO A 52 -3.32 2.95 3.24
N LEU A 53 -3.00 1.66 3.34
CA LEU A 53 -1.75 1.08 2.88
C LEU A 53 -1.97 0.47 1.50
N TYR A 54 -1.24 0.97 0.51
CA TYR A 54 -1.16 0.40 -0.82
C TYR A 54 0.07 -0.49 -0.92
N MET A 55 -0.05 -1.62 -1.60
CA MET A 55 1.09 -2.46 -1.93
C MET A 55 1.05 -2.94 -3.37
N MET A 56 2.25 -3.15 -3.92
CA MET A 56 2.48 -3.98 -5.09
C MET A 56 3.01 -5.32 -4.58
N GLY A 57 2.28 -6.41 -4.82
CA GLY A 57 2.58 -7.68 -4.20
C GLY A 57 1.44 -8.68 -4.30
N GLU A 58 1.28 -9.49 -3.27
CA GLU A 58 0.26 -10.53 -3.16
C GLU A 58 -0.27 -10.60 -1.71
N ALA A 59 -1.58 -10.78 -1.60
CA ALA A 59 -2.29 -11.10 -0.37
C ALA A 59 -3.38 -12.14 -0.67
N ASN A 60 -3.84 -12.84 0.38
CA ASN A 60 -5.00 -13.74 0.33
C ASN A 60 -4.89 -14.88 -0.71
N GLY A 61 -3.69 -15.23 -1.18
CA GLY A 61 -3.48 -16.20 -2.25
C GLY A 61 -4.10 -15.80 -3.61
N GLN A 62 -4.33 -14.50 -3.83
CA GLN A 62 -4.96 -13.98 -5.06
C GLN A 62 -3.93 -13.59 -6.14
N GLY A 63 -2.66 -13.99 -5.99
CA GLY A 63 -1.58 -13.72 -6.92
C GLY A 63 -1.10 -12.27 -6.94
N GLY A 64 -0.16 -11.97 -7.84
CA GLY A 64 0.39 -10.63 -7.99
C GLY A 64 -0.64 -9.57 -8.38
N GLY A 65 -0.50 -8.36 -7.85
CA GLY A 65 -1.33 -7.20 -8.19
C GLY A 65 -1.06 -5.97 -7.34
N ILE A 66 -1.92 -4.96 -7.50
CA ILE A 66 -2.00 -3.83 -6.58
C ILE A 66 -3.09 -4.13 -5.56
N TYR A 67 -2.80 -3.93 -4.29
CA TYR A 67 -3.73 -4.13 -3.19
C TYR A 67 -3.80 -2.89 -2.30
N MET A 68 -4.91 -2.74 -1.60
CA MET A 68 -5.11 -1.73 -0.56
C MET A 68 -5.60 -2.39 0.73
N SER A 69 -5.15 -1.89 1.87
CA SER A 69 -5.68 -2.19 3.19
C SER A 69 -6.05 -0.88 3.90
N GLU A 70 -7.17 -0.89 4.63
CA GLU A 70 -7.68 0.27 5.39
C GLU A 70 -7.66 0.05 6.90
N ASP A 71 -7.04 -1.05 7.36
CA ASP A 71 -7.14 -1.53 8.73
C ASP A 71 -5.83 -2.10 9.28
N HIS A 72 -4.73 -1.46 8.88
CA HIS A 72 -3.36 -1.82 9.23
C HIS A 72 -2.95 -3.23 8.74
N GLY A 73 -3.35 -3.57 7.52
CA GLY A 73 -2.90 -4.79 6.85
C GLY A 73 -3.61 -6.06 7.32
N LYS A 74 -4.76 -5.94 8.01
CA LYS A 74 -5.56 -7.09 8.45
C LYS A 74 -6.38 -7.65 7.30
N HIS A 75 -7.00 -6.78 6.51
CA HIS A 75 -7.72 -7.15 5.30
C HIS A 75 -7.12 -6.43 4.09
N TRP A 76 -7.13 -7.12 2.95
CA TRP A 76 -6.56 -6.63 1.70
C TRP A 76 -7.55 -6.76 0.55
N TYR A 77 -7.69 -5.70 -0.23
CA TYR A 77 -8.53 -5.63 -1.41
C TYR A 77 -7.66 -5.53 -2.66
N LYS A 78 -7.77 -6.50 -3.58
CA LYS A 78 -7.08 -6.44 -4.87
C LYS A 78 -7.75 -5.37 -5.74
N LEU A 79 -6.96 -4.38 -6.16
CA LEU A 79 -7.43 -3.24 -6.95
C LEU A 79 -7.28 -3.45 -8.46
N THR A 80 -6.40 -4.36 -8.88
CA THR A 80 -6.17 -4.71 -10.28
C THR A 80 -6.86 -6.01 -10.65
N THR A 81 -7.43 -6.06 -11.85
CA THR A 81 -7.93 -7.27 -12.50
C THR A 81 -6.86 -7.91 -13.40
N ASP A 82 -7.09 -9.14 -13.87
CA ASP A 82 -6.18 -9.80 -14.83
C ASP A 82 -6.08 -9.07 -16.17
N LYS A 83 -7.04 -8.18 -16.46
CA LYS A 83 -7.03 -7.33 -17.67
C LYS A 83 -6.14 -6.10 -17.53
N ASP A 84 -5.77 -5.74 -16.30
CA ASP A 84 -4.94 -4.56 -15.99
C ASP A 84 -3.44 -4.90 -16.10
N GLY A 85 -3.06 -5.63 -17.14
CA GLY A 85 -1.68 -6.04 -17.37
C GLY A 85 -0.77 -4.86 -17.70
N PHE A 86 0.05 -4.42 -16.75
CA PHE A 86 1.01 -3.32 -16.95
C PHE A 86 2.37 -3.76 -17.52
N GLY A 87 2.56 -5.06 -17.76
CA GLY A 87 3.83 -5.64 -18.23
C GLY A 87 4.88 -5.64 -17.12
N ASN A 88 6.11 -5.18 -17.42
CA ASN A 88 7.15 -5.03 -16.41
C ASN A 88 6.86 -3.83 -15.51
N ILE A 89 6.52 -4.12 -14.26
CA ILE A 89 6.25 -3.14 -13.22
C ILE A 89 7.55 -2.78 -12.49
N THR A 90 7.73 -1.50 -12.15
CA THR A 90 8.83 -1.06 -11.30
C THR A 90 8.33 -1.06 -9.84
N PRO A 91 9.06 -1.64 -8.87
CA PRO A 91 8.64 -1.68 -7.47
C PRO A 91 8.57 -0.28 -6.81
N SER A 92 7.53 0.48 -7.10
CA SER A 92 7.27 1.81 -6.54
C SER A 92 5.77 2.11 -6.63
N ILE A 93 5.18 2.43 -5.48
CA ILE A 93 3.76 2.77 -5.34
C ILE A 93 3.59 3.81 -4.22
N THR A 94 2.64 4.72 -4.37
CA THR A 94 2.21 5.63 -3.31
C THR A 94 0.73 5.95 -3.44
N GLY A 95 0.04 6.14 -2.31
CA GLY A 95 -1.27 6.78 -2.31
C GLY A 95 -1.14 8.29 -2.50
N ASP A 96 -2.24 8.94 -2.84
CA ASP A 96 -2.37 10.39 -2.82
C ASP A 96 -2.60 10.84 -1.37
N ALA A 97 -1.81 11.80 -0.88
CA ALA A 97 -1.90 12.27 0.51
C ALA A 97 -3.12 13.19 0.78
N SER A 98 -3.84 13.62 -0.27
CA SER A 98 -4.99 14.53 -0.17
C SER A 98 -6.31 13.91 -0.64
N VAL A 99 -6.26 12.92 -1.54
CA VAL A 99 -7.45 12.30 -2.13
C VAL A 99 -7.54 10.83 -1.75
N TYR A 100 -8.53 10.47 -0.92
CA TYR A 100 -8.78 9.07 -0.57
C TYR A 100 -8.98 8.20 -1.81
N GLY A 101 -8.42 6.99 -1.78
CA GLY A 101 -8.59 5.99 -2.83
C GLY A 101 -7.73 6.23 -4.08
N LYS A 102 -7.09 7.39 -4.23
CA LYS A 102 -6.20 7.66 -5.37
C LYS A 102 -4.79 7.15 -5.10
N PHE A 103 -4.18 6.49 -6.08
CA PHE A 103 -2.84 5.95 -5.97
C PHE A 103 -2.09 6.00 -7.29
N TYR A 104 -0.76 5.91 -7.20
CA TYR A 104 0.17 6.00 -8.32
C TYR A 104 1.20 4.88 -8.21
N PHE A 105 1.56 4.25 -9.32
CA PHE A 105 2.66 3.29 -9.36
C PHE A 105 3.48 3.43 -10.65
N ALA A 106 4.76 3.08 -10.54
CA ALA A 106 5.70 3.20 -11.66
C ALA A 106 5.71 1.91 -12.50
N THR A 107 5.87 2.09 -13.79
CA THR A 107 6.05 1.00 -14.76
C THR A 107 7.36 1.17 -15.50
N ASN A 108 7.89 0.08 -16.06
CA ASN A 108 9.01 0.17 -16.98
C ASN A 108 8.47 0.32 -18.42
N GLY A 109 8.44 1.57 -18.91
CA GLY A 109 8.06 1.88 -20.30
C GLY A 109 6.64 2.41 -20.53
N ARG A 110 5.80 2.55 -19.49
CA ARG A 110 4.45 3.18 -19.57
C ARG A 110 4.26 4.38 -18.63
N GLY A 111 5.35 4.89 -18.05
CA GLY A 111 5.33 6.03 -17.14
C GLY A 111 4.70 5.70 -15.79
N ILE A 112 4.02 6.69 -15.20
CA ILE A 112 3.32 6.58 -13.92
C ILE A 112 1.84 6.33 -14.21
N VAL A 113 1.32 5.20 -13.74
CA VAL A 113 -0.09 4.87 -13.84
C VAL A 113 -0.81 5.37 -12.59
N THR A 114 -2.01 5.91 -12.78
CA THR A 114 -2.90 6.35 -11.69
C THR A 114 -4.10 5.42 -11.61
N GLY A 115 -4.49 5.04 -10.40
CA GLY A 115 -5.76 4.37 -10.12
C GLY A 115 -6.55 5.11 -9.04
N GLN A 116 -7.85 4.83 -8.97
CA GLN A 116 -8.78 5.43 -8.01
C GLN A 116 -9.80 4.37 -7.57
N VAL A 117 -9.92 4.16 -6.27
CA VAL A 117 -11.01 3.37 -5.67
C VAL A 117 -12.30 4.20 -5.72
N GLN A 118 -13.42 3.58 -6.11
CA GLN A 118 -14.76 4.18 -6.10
C GLN A 118 -15.46 3.99 -4.76
#